data_AF-A0A7Y2D240-F1
#
_entry.id   AF-A0A7Y2D240-F1
#
_cell.length_a   1.000
_cell.length_b   1.000
_cell.length_c   1.000
_cell.angle_alpha   90.00
_cell.angle_beta   90.00
_cell.angle_gamma   90.00
#
_symmetry.space_group_name_H-M   'P 1'
#
loop_
_entity.id
_entity.type
_entity.pdbx_description
1 polymer ?
#
loop_
_entity_poly.entity_id
_entity_poly.type
_entity_poly.pdbx_seq_one_letter_code
_entity_poly.pdbx_strand_id
1 'polypeptide(L)'
;MKKKLFLMFAIVSLAGGVLVAQDKTEEQKTANKKSFVDALFETAKEKGGAAAVAEYRRLRGDKKVDYDFSEGELKRLGTRLLRAELASDAIEIFKLNAEIFPKSSKAYDSLGEAYLSDGQLGMGLVTYRKALELDPDNKNAAETVRRLEAAGIKEDSVLPKPAKDSADDKIASAKAVERLKKEGKLYDSYVGKYEFMNSHMVVSREGDKLFLQFGPAAKREITPVSDTEFSISPIDSITFSVDSEGKVTGATLKHHVHKIFAKKIE
;
A
#
# COMPACT_ATOMS: atom_id res chain seq x y z
N MET A 1 -20.89 46.10 12.51
CA MET A 1 -20.66 46.93 11.30
C MET A 1 -19.16 47.26 11.27
N LYS A 2 -18.40 47.09 10.19
CA LYS A 2 -18.57 47.69 8.85
C LYS A 2 -18.26 46.69 7.74
N LYS A 3 -19.10 46.68 6.69
CA LYS A 3 -18.79 46.01 5.41
C LYS A 3 -17.72 46.83 4.68
N LYS A 4 -16.79 46.20 3.96
CA LYS A 4 -16.11 46.82 2.81
C LYS A 4 -16.39 46.00 1.56
N LEU A 5 -17.21 46.58 0.71
CA LEU A 5 -17.55 46.13 -0.64
C LEU A 5 -16.91 47.12 -1.61
N PHE A 6 -16.10 46.62 -2.55
CA PHE A 6 -15.67 47.29 -3.78
C PHE A 6 -15.33 46.15 -4.75
N LEU A 7 -16.27 45.68 -5.58
CA LEU A 7 -16.79 46.27 -6.84
C LEU A 7 -15.94 45.83 -8.05
N MET A 8 -16.59 45.17 -9.01
CA MET A 8 -16.05 44.68 -10.28
C MET A 8 -15.67 45.79 -11.27
N PHE A 9 -14.72 45.51 -12.15
CA PHE A 9 -14.69 45.83 -13.60
C PHE A 9 -13.66 44.86 -14.26
N ALA A 10 -13.75 44.38 -15.51
CA ALA A 10 -14.88 44.13 -16.43
C ALA A 10 -14.42 43.16 -17.56
N ILE A 11 -15.33 42.79 -18.46
CA ILE A 11 -15.26 41.63 -19.38
C ILE A 11 -14.36 41.83 -20.62
N VAL A 12 -13.62 40.76 -20.99
CA VAL A 12 -13.07 40.40 -22.32
C VAL A 12 -12.43 39.00 -22.18
N SER A 13 -12.43 38.05 -23.13
CA SER A 13 -13.24 37.80 -24.35
C SER A 13 -13.16 36.29 -24.72
N LEU A 14 -13.61 35.87 -25.91
CA LEU A 14 -13.52 34.47 -26.40
C LEU A 14 -12.12 34.10 -26.94
N ALA A 15 -11.59 32.94 -26.54
CA ALA A 15 -11.30 31.78 -27.42
C ALA A 15 -10.21 30.85 -26.83
N GLY A 16 -10.51 29.54 -26.74
CA GLY A 16 -9.50 28.47 -26.65
C GLY A 16 -8.73 28.31 -25.34
N GLY A 17 -8.94 27.16 -24.66
CA GLY A 17 -8.09 26.71 -23.56
C GLY A 17 -8.68 26.98 -22.17
N VAL A 18 -9.12 25.90 -21.50
CA VAL A 18 -9.27 25.91 -20.04
C VAL A 18 -7.86 25.94 -19.47
N LEU A 19 -7.36 27.14 -19.14
CA LEU A 19 -6.10 27.29 -18.44
C LEU A 19 -6.29 26.77 -17.02
N VAL A 20 -5.93 25.51 -16.79
CA VAL A 20 -5.84 24.92 -15.46
C VAL A 20 -4.78 25.71 -14.69
N ALA A 21 -5.24 26.60 -13.82
CA ALA A 21 -4.38 27.31 -12.89
C ALA A 21 -3.80 26.30 -11.90
N GLN A 22 -2.63 25.75 -12.22
CA GLN A 22 -1.86 24.96 -11.26
C GLN A 22 -1.56 25.82 -10.04
N ASP A 23 -1.84 25.27 -8.86
CA ASP A 23 -1.73 25.96 -7.58
C ASP A 23 -0.26 26.16 -7.19
N LYS A 24 0.35 27.20 -7.76
CA LYS A 24 1.72 27.63 -7.43
C LYS A 24 1.82 28.30 -6.04
N THR A 25 0.73 28.32 -5.27
CA THR A 25 0.60 29.16 -4.08
C THR A 25 1.08 28.48 -2.79
N GLU A 26 1.18 27.14 -2.74
CA GLU A 26 1.77 26.44 -1.60
C GLU A 26 3.30 26.40 -1.64
N GLU A 27 3.89 26.09 -2.81
CA GLU A 27 5.34 25.83 -2.94
C GLU A 27 6.23 27.07 -2.65
N GLN A 28 5.72 28.28 -2.86
CA GLN A 28 6.41 29.52 -2.47
C GLN A 28 6.20 29.92 -0.98
N LYS A 29 5.25 29.30 -0.27
CA LYS A 29 4.84 29.71 1.08
C LYS A 29 5.62 28.99 2.20
N THR A 30 6.46 28.03 1.84
CA THR A 30 7.17 27.14 2.78
C THR A 30 8.66 27.45 2.91
N ALA A 31 9.21 28.40 2.14
CA ALA A 31 10.65 28.65 1.99
C ALA A 31 11.45 28.95 3.29
N ASN A 32 10.80 29.30 4.40
CA ASN A 32 11.43 29.55 5.70
C ASN A 32 11.11 28.48 6.78
N LYS A 33 10.33 27.45 6.44
CA LYS A 33 9.90 26.42 7.40
C LYS A 33 10.99 25.35 7.57
N LYS A 34 11.04 24.71 8.74
CA LYS A 34 12.03 23.67 9.03
C LYS A 34 11.75 22.39 8.24
N SER A 35 12.78 21.70 7.76
CA SER A 35 12.63 20.35 7.20
C SER A 35 12.49 19.29 8.30
N PHE A 36 11.60 18.32 8.13
CA PHE A 36 11.49 17.16 9.03
C PHE A 36 12.34 15.96 8.56
N VAL A 37 12.91 16.02 7.35
CA VAL A 37 13.53 14.87 6.67
C VAL A 37 14.59 14.18 7.53
N ASP A 38 15.51 14.93 8.16
CA ASP A 38 16.56 14.34 9.00
C ASP A 38 15.98 13.56 10.19
N ALA A 39 15.07 14.18 10.95
CA ALA A 39 14.50 13.59 12.15
C ALA A 39 13.65 12.34 11.84
N LEU A 40 12.85 12.38 10.77
CA LEU A 40 12.03 11.24 10.38
C LEU A 40 12.83 10.14 9.68
N PHE A 41 13.93 10.47 8.99
CA PHE A 41 14.82 9.47 8.41
C PHE A 41 15.54 8.66 9.49
N GLU A 42 16.06 9.31 10.53
CA GLU A 42 16.66 8.59 11.65
C GLU A 42 15.59 7.81 12.45
N THR A 43 14.39 8.36 12.61
CA THR A 43 13.25 7.61 13.19
C THR A 43 12.92 6.35 12.38
N ALA A 44 12.90 6.43 11.05
CA ALA A 44 12.67 5.28 10.18
C ALA A 44 13.79 4.24 10.29
N LYS A 45 15.07 4.66 10.28
CA LYS A 45 16.22 3.76 10.45
C LYS A 45 16.21 3.01 11.79
N GLU A 46 15.83 3.68 12.87
CA GLU A 46 15.83 3.08 14.21
C GLU A 46 14.58 2.25 14.52
N LYS A 47 13.42 2.65 13.98
CA LYS A 47 12.09 2.21 14.46
C LYS A 47 11.11 1.82 13.33
N GLY A 48 11.55 1.85 12.08
CA GLY A 48 10.76 1.54 10.88
C GLY A 48 9.91 2.70 10.38
N GLY A 49 9.54 2.65 9.10
CA GLY A 49 8.78 3.69 8.39
C GLY A 49 7.41 3.96 9.03
N ALA A 50 6.76 2.95 9.61
CA ALA A 50 5.52 3.13 10.36
C ALA A 50 5.67 4.06 11.57
N ALA A 51 6.81 4.03 12.27
CA ALA A 51 7.10 4.95 13.37
C ALA A 51 7.36 6.38 12.84
N ALA A 52 8.04 6.51 11.70
CA ALA A 52 8.22 7.80 11.04
C ALA A 52 6.91 8.42 10.53
N VAL A 53 5.97 7.61 10.01
CA VAL A 53 4.60 8.04 9.67
C VAL A 53 3.82 8.51 10.90
N ALA A 54 3.93 7.79 12.02
CA ALA A 54 3.29 8.19 13.28
C ALA A 54 3.85 9.53 13.79
N GLU A 55 5.17 9.72 13.75
CA GLU A 55 5.83 10.96 14.16
C GLU A 55 5.53 12.13 13.20
N TYR A 56 5.47 11.90 11.88
CA TYR A 56 4.97 12.91 10.93
C TYR A 56 3.57 13.40 11.31
N ARG A 57 2.64 12.47 11.57
CA ARG A 57 1.26 12.80 11.95
C ARG A 57 1.20 13.56 13.28
N ARG A 58 2.07 13.20 14.25
CA ARG A 58 2.22 13.94 15.51
C ARG A 58 2.72 15.37 15.29
N LEU A 59 3.79 15.54 14.51
CA LEU A 59 4.36 16.84 14.18
C LEU A 59 3.35 17.73 13.44
N ARG A 60 2.62 17.19 12.46
CA ARG A 60 1.63 17.94 11.68
C ARG A 60 0.40 18.37 12.49
N GLY A 61 0.07 17.63 13.55
CA GLY A 61 -0.99 17.99 14.49
C GLY A 61 -0.59 19.07 15.50
N ASP A 62 0.72 19.28 15.74
CA ASP A 62 1.21 20.23 16.74
C ASP A 62 1.33 21.65 16.14
N LYS A 63 0.43 22.54 16.56
CA LYS A 63 0.42 23.95 16.13
C LYS A 63 1.63 24.77 16.60
N LYS A 64 2.51 24.21 17.45
CA LYS A 64 3.70 24.89 17.96
C LYS A 64 4.95 24.64 17.11
N VAL A 65 4.94 23.68 16.19
CA VAL A 65 6.10 23.37 15.33
C VAL A 65 5.93 23.97 13.94
N ASP A 66 6.98 24.61 13.44
CA ASP A 66 6.99 25.23 12.10
C ASP A 66 7.82 24.40 11.12
N TYR A 67 7.30 23.22 10.78
CA TYR A 67 7.85 22.36 9.73
C TYR A 67 7.16 22.61 8.38
N ASP A 68 7.91 22.40 7.29
CA ASP A 68 7.31 22.24 5.97
C ASP A 68 6.63 20.86 5.90
N PHE A 69 5.37 20.84 5.45
CA PHE A 69 4.57 19.62 5.27
C PHE A 69 4.18 19.40 3.80
N SER A 70 4.88 20.06 2.86
CA SER A 70 4.70 19.91 1.42
C SER A 70 4.93 18.49 0.91
N GLU A 71 4.35 18.18 -0.25
CA GLU A 71 4.60 16.93 -0.99
C GLU A 71 6.10 16.71 -1.24
N GLY A 72 6.85 17.81 -1.44
CA GLY A 72 8.28 17.81 -1.67
C GLY A 72 9.10 17.32 -0.48
N GLU A 73 8.70 17.61 0.77
CA GLU A 73 9.36 17.07 1.97
C GLU A 73 9.15 15.57 2.13
N LEU A 74 7.92 15.08 1.96
CA LEU A 74 7.63 13.65 1.98
C LEU A 74 8.36 12.92 0.85
N LYS A 75 8.43 13.51 -0.35
CA LYS A 75 9.23 12.97 -1.46
C LYS A 75 10.72 12.94 -1.12
N ARG A 76 11.28 14.01 -0.55
CA ARG A 76 12.69 14.04 -0.10
C ARG A 76 13.00 12.93 0.91
N LEU A 77 12.13 12.72 1.90
CA LEU A 77 12.28 11.65 2.89
C LEU A 77 12.24 10.26 2.24
N GLY A 78 11.20 9.97 1.43
CA GLY A 78 11.07 8.69 0.74
C GLY A 78 12.24 8.38 -0.20
N THR A 79 12.67 9.36 -1.00
CA THR A 79 13.86 9.20 -1.88
C THR A 79 15.14 8.96 -1.09
N ARG A 80 15.30 9.57 0.09
CA ARG A 80 16.47 9.32 0.96
C ARG A 80 16.44 7.90 1.54
N LEU A 81 15.27 7.38 1.89
CA LEU A 81 15.10 5.98 2.33
C LEU A 81 15.42 4.98 1.20
N LEU A 82 14.96 5.24 -0.03
CA LEU A 82 15.34 4.42 -1.20
C LEU A 82 16.86 4.38 -1.42
N ARG A 83 17.55 5.53 -1.31
CA ARG A 83 19.02 5.60 -1.41
C ARG A 83 19.77 4.93 -0.25
N ALA A 84 19.07 4.63 0.84
CA ALA A 84 19.58 3.86 1.98
C ALA A 84 19.17 2.38 1.91
N GLU A 85 18.64 1.92 0.78
CA GLU A 85 18.12 0.55 0.54
C GLU A 85 16.92 0.16 1.44
N LEU A 86 16.31 1.14 2.12
CA LEU A 86 15.13 0.97 2.98
C LEU A 86 13.83 1.10 2.17
N ALA A 87 13.67 0.28 1.14
CA ALA A 87 12.56 0.39 0.18
C ALA A 87 11.18 0.22 0.83
N SER A 88 11.05 -0.75 1.72
CA SER A 88 9.84 -0.98 2.52
C SER A 88 9.45 0.21 3.41
N ASP A 89 10.41 0.92 4.02
CA ASP A 89 10.11 2.12 4.81
C ASP A 89 9.76 3.31 3.92
N ALA A 90 10.42 3.43 2.77
CA ALA A 90 10.09 4.42 1.75
C ALA A 90 8.64 4.26 1.26
N ILE A 91 8.18 3.02 1.06
CA ILE A 91 6.78 2.72 0.69
C ILE A 91 5.79 3.31 1.71
N GLU A 92 6.04 3.19 3.02
CA GLU A 92 5.15 3.79 4.03
C GLU A 92 5.13 5.33 3.96
N ILE A 93 6.27 5.97 3.72
CA ILE A 93 6.36 7.42 3.52
C ILE A 93 5.65 7.87 2.22
N PHE A 94 5.78 7.10 1.13
CA PHE A 94 5.12 7.43 -0.14
C PHE A 94 3.62 7.11 -0.15
N LYS A 95 3.17 6.09 0.59
CA LYS A 95 1.73 5.87 0.89
C LYS A 95 1.15 7.07 1.62
N LEU A 96 1.82 7.55 2.66
CA LEU A 96 1.46 8.78 3.37
C LEU A 96 1.44 9.98 2.40
N ASN A 97 2.42 10.09 1.49
CA ASN A 97 2.41 11.17 0.49
C ASN A 97 1.18 11.12 -0.42
N ALA A 98 0.81 9.94 -0.92
CA ALA A 98 -0.41 9.73 -1.70
C ALA A 98 -1.71 9.92 -0.89
N GLU A 99 -1.70 9.61 0.42
CA GLU A 99 -2.82 9.88 1.34
C GLU A 99 -3.05 11.38 1.54
N ILE A 100 -1.96 12.16 1.70
CA ILE A 100 -2.06 13.61 1.91
C ILE A 100 -2.31 14.37 0.60
N PHE A 101 -1.76 13.91 -0.52
CA PHE A 101 -1.86 14.54 -1.84
C PHE A 101 -2.53 13.62 -2.87
N PRO A 102 -3.78 13.17 -2.66
CA PRO A 102 -4.45 12.12 -3.46
C PRO A 102 -4.80 12.51 -4.91
N LYS A 103 -4.48 13.73 -5.32
CA LYS A 103 -4.60 14.22 -6.71
C LYS A 103 -3.26 14.44 -7.39
N SER A 104 -2.14 14.22 -6.70
CA SER A 104 -0.80 14.42 -7.28
C SER A 104 -0.32 13.16 -7.97
N SER A 105 -0.24 13.19 -9.31
CA SER A 105 0.40 12.13 -10.08
C SER A 105 1.84 11.85 -9.61
N LYS A 106 2.57 12.90 -9.19
CA LYS A 106 3.95 12.80 -8.67
C LYS A 106 4.05 12.01 -7.35
N ALA A 107 3.03 12.06 -6.50
CA ALA A 107 2.97 11.27 -5.28
C ALA A 107 2.81 9.77 -5.59
N TYR A 108 1.91 9.42 -6.53
CA TYR A 108 1.73 8.03 -7.00
C TYR A 108 2.93 7.53 -7.81
N ASP A 109 3.54 8.36 -8.66
CA ASP A 109 4.78 8.08 -9.40
C ASP A 109 5.92 7.66 -8.45
N SER A 110 6.10 8.41 -7.37
CA SER A 110 7.14 8.13 -6.35
C SER A 110 6.81 6.88 -5.50
N LEU A 111 5.52 6.60 -5.25
CA LEU A 111 5.09 5.36 -4.60
C LEU A 111 5.29 4.14 -5.52
N GLY A 112 5.04 4.30 -6.82
CA GLY A 112 5.31 3.29 -7.84
C GLY A 112 6.80 2.94 -7.88
N GLU A 113 7.67 3.95 -7.85
CA GLU A 113 9.13 3.78 -7.81
C GLU A 113 9.55 2.93 -6.60
N ALA A 114 9.05 3.27 -5.41
CA ALA A 114 9.35 2.54 -4.18
C ALA A 114 8.86 1.08 -4.21
N TYR A 115 7.68 0.82 -4.78
CA TYR A 115 7.22 -0.56 -5.00
C TYR A 115 8.13 -1.34 -5.96
N LEU A 116 8.71 -0.70 -6.98
CA LEU A 116 9.68 -1.38 -7.86
C LEU A 116 11.01 -1.64 -7.17
N SER A 117 11.51 -0.70 -6.35
CA SER A 117 12.72 -0.90 -5.54
C SER A 117 12.57 -2.05 -4.53
N ASP A 118 11.37 -2.27 -4.01
CA ASP A 118 11.03 -3.38 -3.09
C ASP A 118 10.65 -4.68 -3.85
N GLY A 119 10.77 -4.70 -5.18
CA GLY A 119 10.46 -5.87 -6.03
C GLY A 119 8.96 -6.17 -6.21
N GLN A 120 8.07 -5.32 -5.71
CA GLN A 120 6.60 -5.46 -5.81
C GLN A 120 6.08 -4.98 -7.18
N LEU A 121 6.56 -5.60 -8.26
CA LEU A 121 6.35 -5.14 -9.65
C LEU A 121 4.89 -4.87 -10.02
N GLY A 122 3.96 -5.75 -9.62
CA GLY A 122 2.53 -5.55 -9.86
C GLY A 122 1.94 -4.36 -9.10
N MET A 123 2.36 -4.13 -7.85
CA MET A 123 1.93 -2.95 -7.08
C MET A 123 2.46 -1.67 -7.70
N GLY A 124 3.69 -1.70 -8.23
CA GLY A 124 4.25 -0.66 -9.07
C GLY A 124 3.35 -0.38 -10.28
N LEU A 125 3.00 -1.41 -11.07
CA LEU A 125 2.14 -1.28 -12.26
C LEU A 125 0.79 -0.60 -11.94
N VAL A 126 0.07 -1.06 -10.91
CA VAL A 126 -1.20 -0.44 -10.46
C VAL A 126 -0.99 1.03 -10.08
N THR A 127 0.08 1.32 -9.35
CA THR A 127 0.35 2.66 -8.83
C THR A 127 0.76 3.63 -9.95
N TYR A 128 1.56 3.19 -10.93
CA TYR A 128 1.88 4.00 -12.11
C TYR A 128 0.68 4.20 -13.04
N ARG A 129 -0.19 3.20 -13.21
CA ARG A 129 -1.49 3.40 -13.88
C ARG A 129 -2.31 4.47 -13.17
N LYS A 130 -2.33 4.49 -11.82
CA LYS A 130 -2.99 5.56 -11.07
C LYS A 130 -2.35 6.94 -11.28
N ALA A 131 -1.03 7.00 -11.42
CA ALA A 131 -0.33 8.24 -11.78
C ALA A 131 -0.76 8.75 -13.17
N LEU A 132 -0.96 7.87 -14.15
CA LEU A 132 -1.45 8.22 -15.49
C LEU A 132 -2.93 8.61 -15.54
N GLU A 133 -3.79 8.01 -14.71
CA GLU A 133 -5.18 8.46 -14.56
C GLU A 133 -5.27 9.92 -14.07
N LEU A 134 -4.32 10.35 -13.23
CA LEU A 134 -4.27 11.70 -12.67
C LEU A 134 -3.56 12.70 -13.58
N ASP A 135 -2.55 12.26 -14.32
CA ASP A 135 -1.80 13.05 -15.29
C ASP A 135 -1.35 12.16 -16.47
N PRO A 136 -2.10 12.16 -17.59
CA PRO A 136 -1.75 11.40 -18.78
C PRO A 136 -0.41 11.80 -19.42
N ASP A 137 0.11 13.01 -19.12
CA ASP A 137 1.39 13.49 -19.63
C ASP A 137 2.58 13.06 -18.74
N ASN A 138 2.35 12.28 -17.66
CA ASN A 138 3.42 11.71 -16.83
C ASN A 138 4.21 10.64 -17.60
N LYS A 139 5.26 11.11 -18.29
CA LYS A 139 6.15 10.28 -19.12
C LYS A 139 6.82 9.13 -18.36
N ASN A 140 7.22 9.33 -17.10
CA ASN A 140 7.88 8.30 -16.30
C ASN A 140 6.93 7.14 -15.99
N ALA A 141 5.69 7.46 -15.64
CA ALA A 141 4.64 6.47 -15.44
C ALA A 141 4.29 5.76 -16.76
N ALA A 142 4.17 6.48 -17.88
CA ALA A 142 3.86 5.90 -19.19
C ALA A 142 4.92 4.91 -19.67
N GLU A 143 6.21 5.29 -19.54
CA GLU A 143 7.33 4.43 -19.88
C GLU A 143 7.40 3.21 -18.96
N THR A 144 7.18 3.40 -17.65
CA THR A 144 7.27 2.31 -16.69
C THR A 144 6.11 1.31 -16.82
N VAL A 145 4.88 1.76 -17.06
CA VAL A 145 3.74 0.87 -17.36
C VAL A 145 4.05 0.02 -18.59
N ARG A 146 4.46 0.64 -19.71
CA ARG A 146 4.84 -0.08 -20.92
C ARG A 146 5.96 -1.11 -20.67
N ARG A 147 6.97 -0.76 -19.87
CA ARG A 147 8.09 -1.65 -19.54
C ARG A 147 7.65 -2.85 -18.71
N LEU A 148 6.77 -2.66 -17.73
CA LEU A 148 6.25 -3.72 -16.87
C LEU A 148 5.32 -4.65 -17.66
N GLU A 149 4.42 -4.10 -18.48
CA GLU A 149 3.53 -4.87 -19.36
C GLU A 149 4.31 -5.70 -20.40
N ALA A 150 5.34 -5.11 -21.02
CA ALA A 150 6.23 -5.82 -21.95
C ALA A 150 7.05 -6.94 -21.27
N ALA A 151 7.31 -6.82 -19.97
CA ALA A 151 7.91 -7.87 -19.15
C ALA A 151 6.89 -8.93 -18.66
N GLY A 152 5.63 -8.86 -19.11
CA GLY A 152 4.57 -9.80 -18.75
C GLY A 152 3.98 -9.61 -17.35
N ILE A 153 4.30 -8.49 -16.67
CA ILE A 153 3.70 -8.16 -15.37
C ILE A 153 2.24 -7.79 -15.59
N LYS A 154 1.35 -8.47 -14.89
CA LYS A 154 -0.11 -8.24 -14.92
C LYS A 154 -0.60 -7.67 -13.61
N GLU A 155 -1.74 -6.98 -13.66
CA GLU A 155 -2.42 -6.51 -12.45
C GLU A 155 -2.77 -7.69 -11.53
N ASP A 156 -3.19 -8.82 -12.10
CA ASP A 156 -3.49 -10.07 -11.39
C ASP A 156 -2.27 -10.71 -10.67
N SER A 157 -1.04 -10.24 -10.94
CA SER A 157 0.16 -10.63 -10.17
C SER A 157 0.34 -9.84 -8.87
N VAL A 158 -0.54 -8.86 -8.62
CA VAL A 158 -0.76 -8.26 -7.31
C VAL A 158 -1.57 -9.25 -6.48
N LEU A 159 -0.95 -9.81 -5.42
CA LEU A 159 -1.70 -10.44 -4.33
C LEU A 159 -2.81 -9.48 -3.88
N PRO A 160 -4.02 -9.98 -3.55
CA PRO A 160 -5.14 -9.14 -3.14
C PRO A 160 -4.73 -8.07 -2.12
N LYS A 161 -5.37 -6.90 -2.22
CA LYS A 161 -5.10 -5.74 -1.34
C LYS A 161 -5.00 -6.19 0.12
N PRO A 162 -3.92 -5.86 0.85
CA PRO A 162 -3.88 -6.11 2.28
C PRO A 162 -5.04 -5.36 2.95
N ALA A 163 -5.90 -6.11 3.63
CA ALA A 163 -7.15 -5.59 4.18
C ALA A 163 -6.93 -4.45 5.18
N LYS A 164 -7.47 -3.27 4.88
CA LYS A 164 -7.90 -2.27 5.87
C LYS A 164 -8.85 -1.21 5.31
N ASP A 165 -9.96 -1.05 6.04
CA ASP A 165 -10.74 0.17 6.25
C ASP A 165 -11.73 0.70 5.20
N SER A 166 -11.96 0.06 4.04
CA SER A 166 -13.15 0.40 3.22
C SER A 166 -14.43 -0.33 3.66
N ALA A 167 -15.59 0.26 3.37
CA ALA A 167 -16.89 -0.35 3.68
C ALA A 167 -17.18 -1.58 2.79
N ASP A 168 -16.72 -1.57 1.54
CA ASP A 168 -16.87 -2.66 0.59
C ASP A 168 -16.03 -3.89 0.99
N ASP A 169 -14.85 -3.66 1.57
CA ASP A 169 -13.96 -4.75 2.06
C ASP A 169 -14.56 -5.47 3.28
N LYS A 170 -15.27 -4.76 4.16
CA LYS A 170 -16.02 -5.38 5.28
C LYS A 170 -17.12 -6.31 4.77
N ILE A 171 -17.77 -5.95 3.65
CA ILE A 171 -18.78 -6.78 3.00
C ILE A 171 -18.12 -8.01 2.35
N ALA A 172 -16.92 -7.89 1.78
CA ALA A 172 -16.17 -9.01 1.21
C ALA A 172 -15.75 -10.04 2.28
N SER A 173 -15.12 -9.59 3.38
CA SER A 173 -14.75 -10.47 4.50
C SER A 173 -15.98 -11.11 5.17
N ALA A 174 -17.06 -10.34 5.39
CA ALA A 174 -18.31 -10.91 5.92
C ALA A 174 -18.93 -11.97 4.98
N LYS A 175 -18.87 -11.79 3.66
CA LYS A 175 -19.30 -12.80 2.69
C LYS A 175 -18.40 -14.05 2.71
N ALA A 176 -17.09 -13.90 2.87
CA ALA A 176 -16.17 -15.03 3.05
C ALA A 176 -16.46 -15.81 4.36
N VAL A 177 -16.75 -15.11 5.46
CA VAL A 177 -17.18 -15.72 6.74
C VAL A 177 -18.51 -16.48 6.60
N GLU A 178 -19.50 -15.95 5.88
CA GLU A 178 -20.77 -16.66 5.66
C GLU A 178 -20.62 -17.85 4.69
N ARG A 179 -19.73 -17.76 3.69
CA ARG A 179 -19.36 -18.93 2.87
C ARG A 179 -18.62 -20.00 3.68
N LEU A 180 -17.72 -19.64 4.59
CA LEU A 180 -17.06 -20.58 5.51
C LEU A 180 -18.06 -21.45 6.26
N LYS A 181 -19.12 -20.83 6.81
CA LYS A 181 -20.18 -21.51 7.55
C LYS A 181 -21.06 -22.42 6.67
N LYS A 182 -21.23 -22.07 5.39
CA LYS A 182 -22.20 -22.70 4.48
C LYS A 182 -21.58 -23.71 3.51
N GLU A 183 -20.36 -23.47 3.07
CA GLU A 183 -19.68 -24.09 1.92
C GLU A 183 -18.27 -24.57 2.31
N GLY A 184 -18.14 -25.09 3.53
CA GLY A 184 -16.87 -25.47 4.17
C GLY A 184 -15.89 -26.34 3.35
N LYS A 185 -16.36 -27.02 2.29
CA LYS A 185 -15.54 -27.83 1.37
C LYS A 185 -14.37 -27.08 0.74
N LEU A 186 -14.48 -25.77 0.50
CA LEU A 186 -13.36 -24.98 -0.02
C LEU A 186 -12.20 -24.96 1.00
N TYR A 187 -12.53 -24.82 2.28
CA TYR A 187 -11.55 -24.63 3.35
C TYR A 187 -10.91 -25.94 3.80
N ASP A 188 -11.59 -27.07 3.60
CA ASP A 188 -11.00 -28.40 3.72
C ASP A 188 -9.84 -28.60 2.72
N SER A 189 -9.85 -27.93 1.57
CA SER A 189 -8.74 -27.98 0.60
C SER A 189 -7.46 -27.28 1.09
N TYR A 190 -7.58 -26.30 2.00
CA TYR A 190 -6.46 -25.60 2.63
C TYR A 190 -5.84 -26.38 3.80
N VAL A 191 -6.58 -27.31 4.40
CA VAL A 191 -6.04 -28.20 5.45
C VAL A 191 -4.92 -29.06 4.88
N GLY A 192 -3.83 -29.20 5.62
CA GLY A 192 -2.65 -29.93 5.16
C GLY A 192 -1.34 -29.51 5.80
N LYS A 193 -0.24 -30.11 5.35
CA LYS A 193 1.13 -29.69 5.68
C LYS A 193 1.74 -28.93 4.51
N TYR A 194 2.51 -27.91 4.84
CA TYR A 194 3.24 -27.12 3.86
C TYR A 194 4.71 -27.03 4.27
N GLU A 195 5.60 -27.38 3.34
CA GLU A 195 7.06 -27.23 3.46
C GLU A 195 7.41 -25.77 3.67
N PHE A 196 8.07 -25.45 4.78
CA PHE A 196 8.36 -24.08 5.20
C PHE A 196 9.74 -23.98 5.83
N MET A 197 10.66 -23.29 5.14
CA MET A 197 12.07 -23.23 5.49
C MET A 197 12.63 -24.66 5.70
N ASN A 198 13.30 -24.92 6.83
CA ASN A 198 13.86 -26.24 7.16
C ASN A 198 12.87 -27.14 7.91
N SER A 199 11.56 -26.91 7.77
CA SER A 199 10.52 -27.61 8.53
C SER A 199 9.18 -27.57 7.78
N HIS A 200 8.06 -27.67 8.50
CA HIS A 200 6.72 -27.53 7.96
C HIS A 200 5.84 -26.65 8.84
N MET A 201 4.87 -25.97 8.22
CA MET A 201 3.67 -25.51 8.89
C MET A 201 2.53 -26.51 8.70
N VAL A 202 1.57 -26.49 9.61
CA VAL A 202 0.31 -27.23 9.50
C VAL A 202 -0.83 -26.23 9.43
N VAL A 203 -1.69 -26.37 8.44
CA VAL A 203 -3.00 -25.72 8.40
C VAL A 203 -4.03 -26.76 8.80
N SER A 204 -4.81 -26.47 9.82
CA SER A 204 -5.81 -27.37 10.40
C SER A 204 -7.15 -26.65 10.54
N ARG A 205 -8.24 -27.41 10.62
CA ARG A 205 -9.60 -26.89 10.74
C ARG A 205 -10.25 -27.42 12.02
N GLU A 206 -10.90 -26.54 12.76
CA GLU A 206 -11.70 -26.89 13.94
C GLU A 206 -13.04 -26.13 13.83
N GLY A 207 -14.11 -26.85 13.47
CA GLY A 207 -15.42 -26.25 13.21
C GLY A 207 -15.42 -25.35 11.97
N ASP A 208 -15.82 -24.08 12.15
CA ASP A 208 -15.84 -23.04 11.13
C ASP A 208 -14.54 -22.22 11.05
N LYS A 209 -13.51 -22.59 11.82
CA LYS A 209 -12.24 -21.86 11.93
C LYS A 209 -11.07 -22.64 11.32
N LEU A 210 -10.14 -21.92 10.70
CA LEU A 210 -8.83 -22.44 10.31
C LEU A 210 -7.76 -21.99 11.32
N PHE A 211 -6.76 -22.84 11.49
CA PHE A 211 -5.64 -22.65 12.40
C PHE A 211 -4.31 -22.94 11.71
N LEU A 212 -3.32 -22.07 11.93
CA LEU A 212 -1.95 -22.19 11.47
C LEU A 212 -1.04 -22.57 12.64
N GLN A 213 -0.14 -23.54 12.41
CA GLN A 213 0.82 -24.02 13.40
C GLN A 213 2.20 -24.19 12.76
N PHE A 214 3.27 -23.79 13.45
CA PHE A 214 4.66 -23.95 13.01
C PHE A 214 5.37 -24.97 13.91
N GLY A 215 5.64 -26.17 13.39
CA GLY A 215 6.21 -27.27 14.20
C GLY A 215 5.45 -27.49 15.52
N PRO A 216 6.13 -27.59 16.67
CA PRO A 216 5.49 -27.83 17.98
C PRO A 216 4.88 -26.57 18.63
N ALA A 217 4.87 -25.42 17.95
CA ALA A 217 4.30 -24.19 18.51
C ALA A 217 2.78 -24.29 18.74
N ALA A 218 2.21 -23.36 19.51
CA ALA A 218 0.76 -23.25 19.65
C ALA A 218 0.08 -22.92 18.30
N LYS A 219 -1.09 -23.53 18.07
CA LYS A 219 -2.00 -23.16 16.97
C LYS A 219 -2.46 -21.71 17.12
N ARG A 220 -2.54 -20.99 16.00
CA ARG A 220 -3.12 -19.64 15.91
C ARG A 220 -4.30 -19.66 14.95
N GLU A 221 -5.43 -19.09 15.36
CA GLU A 221 -6.57 -18.91 14.46
C GLU A 221 -6.18 -17.97 13.30
N ILE A 222 -6.61 -18.29 12.07
CA ILE A 222 -6.44 -17.42 10.90
C ILE A 222 -7.82 -16.97 10.42
N THR A 223 -8.01 -15.65 10.30
CA THR A 223 -9.32 -15.03 10.03
C THR A 223 -9.48 -14.79 8.53
N PRO A 224 -10.59 -15.21 7.88
CA PRO A 224 -10.82 -14.98 6.45
C PRO A 224 -10.84 -13.48 6.08
N VAL A 225 -10.03 -13.13 5.08
CA VAL A 225 -10.08 -11.84 4.37
C VAL A 225 -10.81 -12.01 3.04
N SER A 226 -10.51 -13.10 2.32
CA SER A 226 -11.14 -13.46 1.06
C SER A 226 -11.32 -14.99 0.98
N ASP A 227 -11.63 -15.52 -0.21
CA ASP A 227 -11.71 -16.97 -0.41
C ASP A 227 -10.34 -17.65 -0.23
N THR A 228 -9.23 -16.98 -0.56
CA THR A 228 -7.85 -17.52 -0.48
C THR A 228 -6.92 -16.80 0.50
N GLU A 229 -7.24 -15.60 0.99
CA GLU A 229 -6.41 -14.86 1.94
C GLU A 229 -6.99 -14.86 3.36
N PHE A 230 -6.12 -15.02 4.35
CA PHE A 230 -6.45 -14.99 5.77
C PHE A 230 -5.47 -14.11 6.55
N SER A 231 -5.99 -13.32 7.49
CA SER A 231 -5.21 -12.55 8.46
C SER A 231 -4.76 -13.47 9.60
N ILE A 232 -3.46 -13.45 9.90
CA ILE A 232 -2.85 -14.08 11.09
C ILE A 232 -2.72 -13.04 12.21
N SER A 233 -2.43 -11.79 11.84
CA SER A 233 -2.32 -10.65 12.74
C SER A 233 -2.69 -9.35 11.99
N PRO A 234 -2.74 -8.17 12.64
CA PRO A 234 -3.01 -6.89 11.96
C PRO A 234 -2.02 -6.48 10.87
N ILE A 235 -0.90 -7.20 10.73
CA ILE A 235 0.19 -6.96 9.76
C ILE A 235 0.63 -8.22 8.99
N ASP A 236 0.18 -9.40 9.41
CA ASP A 236 0.58 -10.69 8.85
C ASP A 236 -0.61 -11.39 8.18
N SER A 237 -0.39 -11.94 6.99
CA SER A 237 -1.39 -12.74 6.28
C SER A 237 -0.80 -14.01 5.66
N ILE A 238 -1.68 -14.96 5.38
CA ILE A 238 -1.40 -16.15 4.57
C ILE A 238 -2.33 -16.15 3.37
N THR A 239 -1.79 -16.33 2.18
CA THR A 239 -2.56 -16.44 0.93
C THR A 239 -2.33 -17.82 0.31
N PHE A 240 -3.40 -18.61 0.16
CA PHE A 240 -3.32 -19.93 -0.46
C PHE A 240 -3.20 -19.83 -1.98
N SER A 241 -2.23 -20.57 -2.53
CA SER A 241 -2.02 -20.70 -3.97
C SER A 241 -2.85 -21.85 -4.50
N VAL A 242 -3.71 -21.56 -5.49
CA VAL A 242 -4.60 -22.51 -6.14
C VAL A 242 -4.25 -22.57 -7.63
N ASP A 243 -4.17 -23.76 -8.21
CA ASP A 243 -3.92 -23.95 -9.63
C ASP A 243 -5.19 -23.81 -10.49
N SER A 244 -5.03 -23.96 -11.81
CA SER A 244 -6.13 -23.88 -12.79
C SER A 244 -7.19 -24.98 -12.65
N GLU A 245 -6.92 -26.04 -11.90
CA GLU A 245 -7.87 -27.13 -11.61
C GLU A 245 -8.60 -26.93 -10.27
N GLY A 246 -8.32 -25.83 -9.57
CA GLY A 246 -8.90 -25.53 -8.26
C GLY A 246 -8.19 -26.23 -7.09
N LYS A 247 -7.03 -26.83 -7.32
CA LYS A 247 -6.27 -27.56 -6.29
C LYS A 247 -5.26 -26.65 -5.60
N VAL A 248 -5.16 -26.77 -4.28
CA VAL A 248 -4.22 -26.01 -3.47
C VAL A 248 -2.80 -26.57 -3.63
N THR A 249 -1.88 -25.74 -4.10
CA THR A 249 -0.49 -26.10 -4.40
C THR A 249 0.51 -25.55 -3.39
N GLY A 250 0.11 -24.55 -2.60
CA GLY A 250 0.95 -23.96 -1.57
C GLY A 250 0.26 -22.81 -0.85
N ALA A 251 1.04 -22.07 -0.06
CA ALA A 251 0.61 -20.84 0.58
C ALA A 251 1.79 -19.85 0.65
N THR A 252 1.51 -18.56 0.52
CA THR A 252 2.50 -17.50 0.77
C THR A 252 2.22 -16.88 2.13
N LEU A 253 3.19 -16.98 3.04
CA LEU A 253 3.18 -16.21 4.28
C LEU A 253 3.77 -14.83 4.05
N LYS A 254 3.05 -13.80 4.46
CA LYS A 254 3.51 -12.43 4.51
C LYS A 254 3.71 -12.02 5.97
N HIS A 255 4.94 -11.73 6.36
CA HIS A 255 5.29 -11.18 7.67
C HIS A 255 5.95 -9.81 7.49
N HIS A 256 5.23 -8.75 7.85
CA HIS A 256 5.50 -7.37 7.42
C HIS A 256 5.69 -7.26 5.89
N VAL A 257 6.95 -7.30 5.45
CA VAL A 257 7.43 -7.09 4.09
C VAL A 257 7.97 -8.38 3.47
N HIS A 258 8.39 -9.33 4.30
CA HIS A 258 8.93 -10.60 3.87
C HIS A 258 7.78 -11.50 3.40
N LYS A 259 7.94 -12.08 2.20
CA LYS A 259 7.07 -13.12 1.66
C LYS A 259 7.85 -14.42 1.60
N ILE A 260 7.31 -15.46 2.21
CA ILE A 260 7.90 -16.81 2.18
C ILE A 260 6.85 -17.74 1.60
N PHE A 261 7.16 -18.33 0.44
CA PHE A 261 6.32 -19.37 -0.14
C PHE A 261 6.53 -20.69 0.59
N ALA A 262 5.44 -21.41 0.81
CA ALA A 262 5.40 -22.73 1.40
C ALA A 262 4.64 -23.68 0.48
N LYS A 263 5.32 -24.72 0.00
CA LYS A 263 4.75 -25.69 -0.93
C LYS A 263 3.84 -26.66 -0.18
N LYS A 264 2.63 -26.95 -0.67
CA LYS A 264 1.79 -27.98 -0.06
C LYS A 264 2.41 -29.36 -0.31
N ILE A 265 2.53 -30.16 0.75
CA ILE A 265 3.16 -31.50 0.71
C ILE A 265 2.22 -32.63 1.14
N GLU A 266 1.19 -32.31 1.95
CA GLU A 266 0.09 -33.20 2.35
C GLU A 266 -1.20 -32.37 2.37
#